data_AF-A0A6S7BCX8-F1
#
_entry.id   AF-A0A6S7BCX8-F1
#
_cell.length_a   1.000
_cell.length_b   1.000
_cell.length_c   1.000
_cell.angle_alpha   90.00
_cell.angle_beta   90.00
_cell.angle_gamma   90.00
#
_symmetry.space_group_name_H-M   'P 1'
#
loop_
_entity.id
_entity.type
_entity.pdbx_description
1 polymer ?
#
loop_
_entity_poly.entity_id
_entity_poly.type
_entity_poly.pdbx_seq_one_letter_code
_entity_poly.pdbx_strand_id
1 'polypeptide(L)'
;MDSMAAFAMGEANRGNERMVFDWEKAARLIAERKPEEASAGLQGDWDCTGDVIFRDGKPYLGGYTYLASTWATPELDMDGDVVPCYRMESEVPDWDESTKWPEQVLPLLTAA
;
A
#
# COMPACT_ATOMS: atom_id res chain seq x y z
N MET A 1 -15.30 -3.69 -15.36
CA MET A 1 -14.61 -4.97 -15.15
C MET A 1 -15.67 -6.07 -15.09
N ASP A 2 -15.58 -7.12 -15.91
CA ASP A 2 -16.60 -8.18 -15.97
C ASP A 2 -16.40 -9.18 -14.81
N SER A 3 -17.45 -9.51 -14.07
CA SER A 3 -17.40 -10.24 -12.80
C SER A 3 -16.77 -11.64 -12.93
N MET A 4 -16.80 -12.22 -14.13
CA MET A 4 -16.14 -13.49 -14.43
C MET A 4 -14.61 -13.38 -14.50
N ALA A 5 -14.06 -12.23 -14.92
CA ALA A 5 -12.61 -12.02 -14.95
C ALA A 5 -12.04 -11.92 -13.53
N ALA A 6 -12.74 -11.21 -12.64
CA ALA A 6 -12.37 -11.14 -11.22
C ALA A 6 -12.43 -12.52 -10.55
N PHE A 7 -13.45 -13.33 -10.84
CA PHE A 7 -13.57 -14.69 -10.29
C PHE A 7 -12.47 -15.63 -10.81
N ALA A 8 -12.17 -15.60 -12.11
CA ALA A 8 -11.10 -16.42 -12.70
C ALA A 8 -9.71 -16.04 -12.17
N MET A 9 -9.45 -14.74 -11.96
CA MET A 9 -8.20 -14.30 -11.33
C MET A 9 -8.12 -14.70 -9.85
N GLY A 10 -9.24 -14.67 -9.13
CA GLY A 10 -9.31 -15.16 -7.74
C GLY A 10 -9.00 -16.66 -7.62
N GLU A 11 -9.55 -17.48 -8.51
CA GLU A 11 -9.27 -18.93 -8.54
C GLU A 11 -7.85 -19.25 -9.03
N ALA A 12 -7.28 -18.48 -9.96
CA ALA A 12 -5.91 -18.67 -10.43
C ALA A 12 -4.85 -18.33 -9.37
N ASN A 13 -5.16 -17.41 -8.45
CA ASN A 13 -4.29 -17.03 -7.33
C ASN A 13 -4.66 -17.75 -6.03
N ARG A 14 -5.54 -18.75 -6.10
CA ARG A 14 -5.99 -19.51 -4.94
C ARG A 14 -4.84 -20.39 -4.44
N GLY A 15 -4.20 -19.95 -3.37
CA GLY A 15 -2.99 -20.55 -2.80
C GLY A 15 -1.76 -19.64 -2.82
N ASN A 16 -1.83 -18.49 -3.51
CA ASN A 16 -0.82 -17.46 -3.37
C ASN A 16 -1.00 -16.74 -2.04
N GLU A 17 0.12 -16.49 -1.37
CA GLU A 17 0.15 -15.70 -0.16
C GLU A 17 -0.26 -14.26 -0.47
N ARG A 18 -1.08 -13.68 0.42
CA ARG A 18 -1.59 -12.32 0.26
C ARG A 18 -0.44 -11.33 0.44
N MET A 19 -0.31 -10.39 -0.50
CA MET A 19 0.56 -9.23 -0.34
C MET A 19 -0.22 -8.15 0.42
N VAL A 20 0.44 -7.50 1.36
CA VAL A 20 -0.08 -6.35 2.11
C VAL A 20 0.90 -5.18 1.98
N PHE A 21 0.40 -3.95 1.98
CA PHE A 21 1.26 -2.78 1.82
C PHE A 21 2.29 -2.66 2.94
N ASP A 22 3.52 -2.39 2.54
CA ASP A 22 4.63 -2.24 3.49
C ASP A 22 4.67 -0.82 4.05
N TRP A 23 3.95 -0.61 5.15
CA TRP A 23 3.92 0.67 5.86
C TRP A 23 5.29 1.08 6.41
N GLU A 24 6.13 0.13 6.83
CA GLU A 24 7.49 0.42 7.31
C GLU A 24 8.39 0.93 6.19
N LYS A 25 8.40 0.22 5.05
CA LYS A 25 9.16 0.64 3.87
C LYS A 25 8.67 2.00 3.36
N ALA A 26 7.37 2.21 3.30
CA ALA A 26 6.79 3.49 2.90
C ALA A 26 7.25 4.62 3.83
N ALA A 27 7.17 4.44 5.14
CA ALA A 27 7.60 5.45 6.11
C ALA A 27 9.08 5.82 5.97
N ARG A 28 9.96 4.82 5.78
CA ARG A 28 11.40 5.04 5.58
C ARG A 28 11.67 5.82 4.30
N LEU A 29 11.04 5.43 3.19
CA LEU A 29 11.19 6.10 1.91
C LEU A 29 10.69 7.55 1.96
N ILE A 30 9.54 7.79 2.59
CA ILE A 30 8.98 9.14 2.77
C ILE A 30 9.91 9.99 3.64
N ALA A 31 10.47 9.45 4.73
CA ALA A 31 11.42 10.18 5.58
C ALA A 31 12.72 10.54 4.83
N GLU A 32 13.23 9.60 4.02
CA GLU A 32 14.45 9.78 3.22
C GLU A 32 14.26 10.78 2.07
N ARG A 33 13.19 10.62 1.29
CA ARG A 33 12.95 11.37 0.06
C ARG A 33 12.21 12.69 0.27
N LYS A 34 11.46 12.80 1.36
CA LYS A 34 10.67 13.99 1.75
C LYS A 34 9.76 14.50 0.61
N PRO A 35 8.89 13.63 0.06
CA PRO A 35 7.97 14.04 -0.99
C PRO A 35 6.96 15.07 -0.49
N GLU A 36 6.40 15.87 -1.40
CA GLU A 36 5.29 16.77 -1.07
C GLU A 36 4.01 15.98 -0.78
N GLU A 37 3.74 14.97 -1.61
CA GLU A 37 2.63 14.04 -1.48
C GLU A 37 3.08 12.60 -1.76
N ALA A 38 2.53 11.65 -1.00
CA ALA A 38 2.67 10.23 -1.32
C ALA A 38 1.31 9.54 -1.31
N SER A 39 1.12 8.67 -2.29
CA SER A 39 -0.11 7.91 -2.52
C SER A 39 0.23 6.42 -2.59
N ALA A 40 -0.72 5.57 -2.26
CA ALA A 40 -0.55 4.12 -2.37
C ALA A 40 -1.75 3.51 -3.06
N GLY A 41 -1.52 2.48 -3.89
CA GLY A 41 -2.56 1.79 -4.64
C GLY A 41 -2.11 0.40 -5.09
N LEU A 42 -3.02 -0.39 -5.66
CA LEU A 42 -2.69 -1.67 -6.28
C LEU A 42 -2.31 -1.47 -7.75
N GLN A 43 -1.24 -2.13 -8.16
CA GLN A 43 -0.75 -2.12 -9.54
C GLN A 43 -1.88 -2.44 -10.53
N GLY A 44 -2.11 -1.52 -11.47
CA GLY A 44 -3.14 -1.66 -12.51
C GLY A 44 -4.58 -1.34 -12.08
N ASP A 45 -4.82 -0.96 -10.83
CA ASP A 45 -6.16 -0.59 -10.31
C ASP A 45 -6.11 0.61 -9.33
N TRP A 46 -5.27 1.61 -9.62
CA TRP A 46 -5.11 2.79 -8.77
C TRP A 46 -6.42 3.59 -8.60
N ASP A 47 -7.26 3.67 -9.64
CA ASP A 47 -8.51 4.45 -9.62
C ASP A 47 -9.53 3.94 -8.57
N CYS A 48 -9.48 2.65 -8.21
CA CYS A 48 -10.41 2.06 -7.24
C CYS A 48 -9.78 1.75 -5.88
N THR A 49 -8.45 1.66 -5.83
CA THR A 49 -7.72 1.14 -4.66
C THR A 49 -6.78 2.14 -4.04
N GLY A 50 -6.42 3.18 -4.81
CA GLY A 50 -5.40 4.13 -4.45
C GLY A 50 -5.92 5.47 -3.99
N ASP A 51 -5.22 6.05 -3.02
CA ASP A 51 -5.48 7.38 -2.50
C ASP A 51 -4.22 7.90 -1.80
N VAL A 52 -4.25 9.18 -1.43
CA VAL A 52 -3.20 9.84 -0.68
C VAL A 52 -3.04 9.16 0.67
N ILE A 53 -1.78 8.92 1.06
CA ILE A 53 -1.42 8.41 2.37
C ILE A 53 -0.56 9.40 3.15
N PHE A 54 0.09 10.35 2.48
CA PHE A 54 0.94 11.36 3.12
C PHE A 54 0.84 12.66 2.35
N ARG A 55 0.69 13.79 3.06
CA ARG A 55 0.64 15.11 2.44
C ARG A 55 1.09 16.17 3.44
N ASP A 56 1.73 17.22 2.95
CA ASP A 56 2.12 18.38 3.77
C ASP A 56 3.00 17.98 4.98
N GLY A 57 3.87 16.99 4.78
CA GLY A 57 4.77 16.50 5.83
C GLY A 57 4.10 15.62 6.90
N LYS A 58 2.87 15.14 6.69
CA LYS A 58 2.10 14.39 7.70
C LYS A 58 1.38 13.18 7.12
N PRO A 59 1.19 12.11 7.92
CA PRO A 59 0.26 11.03 7.58
C PRO A 59 -1.14 11.58 7.26
N TYR A 60 -1.69 11.15 6.15
CA TYR A 60 -3.07 11.43 5.79
C TYR A 60 -3.93 10.20 6.07
N LEU A 61 -4.85 10.34 7.04
CA LEU A 61 -5.74 9.24 7.47
C LEU A 61 -7.11 9.28 6.76
N GLY A 62 -7.48 10.40 6.13
CA GLY A 62 -8.83 10.61 5.58
C GLY A 62 -9.16 9.85 4.30
N GLY A 63 -8.15 9.38 3.56
CA GLY A 63 -8.34 8.71 2.27
C GLY A 63 -8.80 7.25 2.38
N TYR A 64 -9.41 6.74 1.31
CA TYR A 64 -9.77 5.33 1.18
C TYR A 64 -8.64 4.58 0.47
N THR A 65 -8.05 3.58 1.12
CA THR A 65 -7.01 2.76 0.51
C THR A 65 -7.35 1.28 0.68
N TYR A 66 -7.23 0.50 -0.40
CA TYR A 66 -7.35 -0.97 -0.34
C TYR A 66 -6.04 -1.59 -0.84
N LEU A 67 -5.16 -1.94 0.09
CA LEU A 67 -3.75 -2.23 -0.23
C LEU A 67 -3.31 -3.65 0.13
N ALA A 68 -4.25 -4.60 0.13
CA ALA A 68 -3.95 -6.02 0.24
C ALA A 68 -4.49 -6.78 -0.98
N SER A 69 -3.69 -7.66 -1.56
CA SER A 69 -4.10 -8.42 -2.74
C SER A 69 -3.30 -9.70 -2.91
N THR A 70 -3.94 -10.74 -3.43
CA THR A 70 -3.29 -12.00 -3.85
C THR A 70 -2.85 -11.98 -5.31
N TRP A 71 -3.14 -10.89 -6.06
CA TRP A 71 -3.01 -10.84 -7.51
C TRP A 71 -2.39 -9.54 -8.06
N ALA A 72 -2.42 -8.45 -7.29
CA ALA A 72 -1.84 -7.16 -7.66
C ALA A 72 -0.82 -6.72 -6.62
N THR A 73 0.31 -6.18 -7.07
CA THR A 73 1.36 -5.67 -6.19
C THR A 73 0.94 -4.32 -5.61
N PRO A 74 0.91 -4.14 -4.27
CA PRO A 74 0.82 -2.82 -3.68
C PRO A 74 2.01 -1.93 -4.08
N GLU A 75 1.73 -0.70 -4.46
CA GLU A 75 2.69 0.28 -4.95
C GLU A 75 2.59 1.58 -4.14
N LEU A 76 3.73 2.27 -4.02
CA LEU A 76 3.87 3.59 -3.42
C LEU A 76 4.29 4.56 -4.52
N ASP A 77 3.54 5.64 -4.68
CA ASP A 77 3.87 6.79 -5.50
C ASP A 77 4.37 7.92 -4.59
N MET A 78 5.54 8.47 -4.90
CA MET A 78 6.11 9.64 -4.27
C MET A 78 6.44 10.67 -5.35
N ASP A 79 5.61 11.71 -5.46
CA ASP A 79 5.75 12.78 -6.47
C ASP A 79 5.95 12.28 -7.93
N GLY A 80 5.30 11.18 -8.29
CA GLY A 80 5.34 10.57 -9.63
C GLY A 80 6.36 9.43 -9.77
N ASP A 81 7.14 9.11 -8.73
CA ASP A 81 8.05 7.96 -8.71
C ASP A 81 7.37 6.75 -8.05
N VAL A 82 6.86 5.84 -8.87
CA VAL A 82 6.10 4.66 -8.43
C VAL A 82 7.03 3.48 -8.19
N VAL A 83 6.97 2.91 -6.98
CA VAL A 83 7.76 1.74 -6.58
C VAL A 83 6.89 0.64 -5.96
N PRO A 84 7.20 -0.64 -6.19
CA PRO A 84 6.57 -1.74 -5.44
C PRO A 84 6.82 -1.61 -3.94
N CYS A 85 5.77 -1.69 -3.13
CA CYS A 85 5.82 -1.47 -1.69
C CYS A 85 4.89 -2.44 -0.94
N TYR A 86 5.36 -3.68 -0.76
CA TYR A 86 4.57 -4.73 -0.13
C TYR A 86 5.43 -5.68 0.72
N ARG A 87 4.75 -6.37 1.62
CA ARG A 87 5.21 -7.57 2.33
C ARG A 87 4.22 -8.69 2.13
N MET A 88 4.63 -9.91 2.42
CA MET A 88 3.72 -11.03 2.46
C MET A 88 2.99 -11.03 3.83
N GLU A 89 1.70 -11.36 3.84
CA GLU A 89 0.86 -11.32 5.05
C GLU A 89 1.42 -12.17 6.19
N SER A 90 2.11 -13.29 5.92
CA SER A 90 2.74 -14.09 6.99
C SER A 90 3.91 -13.40 7.67
N GLU A 91 4.53 -12.40 7.04
CA GLU A 91 5.60 -11.60 7.63
C GLU A 91 5.07 -10.54 8.61
N VAL A 92 3.81 -10.14 8.43
CA VAL A 92 3.13 -9.06 9.16
C VAL A 92 1.68 -9.47 9.44
N PRO A 93 1.46 -10.47 10.31
CA PRO A 93 0.14 -11.08 10.52
C PRO A 93 -0.92 -10.13 11.09
N ASP A 94 -0.48 -8.98 11.63
CA ASP A 94 -1.36 -7.94 12.18
C ASP A 94 -1.70 -6.85 11.14
N TRP A 95 -1.23 -6.97 9.90
CA TRP A 95 -1.49 -6.02 8.83
C TRP A 95 -2.40 -6.63 7.77
N ASP A 96 -3.38 -5.83 7.35
CA ASP A 96 -4.44 -6.20 6.42
C ASP A 96 -4.82 -5.03 5.50
N GLU A 97 -5.88 -5.19 4.70
CA GLU A 97 -6.38 -4.16 3.79
C GLU A 97 -6.83 -2.87 4.48
N SER A 98 -7.16 -2.94 5.77
CA SER A 98 -7.68 -1.82 6.55
C SER A 98 -6.58 -1.12 7.36
N THR A 99 -5.40 -1.73 7.43
CA THR A 99 -4.26 -1.19 8.14
C THR A 99 -3.81 0.10 7.48
N LYS A 100 -3.73 1.16 8.27
CA LYS A 100 -3.32 2.49 7.81
C LYS A 100 -2.47 3.17 8.86
N TRP A 101 -1.23 3.49 8.52
CA TRP A 101 -0.26 4.12 9.43
C TRP A 101 -0.26 3.51 10.85
N PRO A 102 0.08 2.21 10.98
CA PRO A 102 0.09 1.56 12.28
C PRO A 102 1.04 2.28 13.24
N GLU A 103 0.70 2.33 14.53
CA GLU A 103 1.36 3.21 15.51
C GLU A 103 2.88 3.00 15.57
N GLN A 104 3.35 1.76 15.41
CA GLN A 104 4.77 1.41 15.41
C GLN A 104 5.56 1.99 14.22
N VAL A 105 4.87 2.37 13.13
CA VAL A 105 5.47 2.92 11.92
C VAL A 105 5.63 4.43 11.99
N LEU A 106 4.76 5.13 12.74
CA LEU A 106 4.76 6.60 12.82
C LEU A 106 6.12 7.21 13.19
N PRO A 107 6.92 6.65 14.13
CA PRO A 107 8.24 7.18 14.44
C PRO A 107 9.20 7.18 13.23
N LEU A 108 9.05 6.23 12.30
CA LEU A 108 9.93 6.08 11.14
C LEU A 108 9.83 7.26 10.17
N LEU A 109 8.68 7.95 10.12
CA LEU A 109 8.49 9.15 9.30
C LEU A 109 9.36 10.33 9.73
N THR A 110 9.84 10.31 10.97
CA THR A 110 10.64 11.39 11.57
C THR A 110 12.10 11.00 11.81
N ALA A 111 12.48 9.77 11.46
CA ALA A 111 13.78 9.20 11.80
C ALA A 111 14.95 9.63 10.88
N ALA A 112 14.74 10.62 9.99
CA ALA A 112 15.70 11.04 8.95
C ALA A 112 16.35 12.41 9.20
#